data_AF-A0A9P9SQI4-F1
#
_entry.id   AF-A0A9P9SQI4-F1
#
_cell.length_a   1.000
_cell.length_b   1.000
_cell.length_c   1.000
_cell.angle_alpha   90.00
_cell.angle_beta   90.00
_cell.angle_gamma   90.00
#
_symmetry.space_group_name_H-M   'P 1'
#
loop_
_entity.id
_entity.type
_entity.pdbx_description
1 polymer ?
#
loop_
_entity_poly.entity_id
_entity_poly.type
_entity_poly.pdbx_seq_one_letter_code
_entity_poly.pdbx_strand_id
1 'polypeptide(L)'
;MFSSRSFRVVTSSRSLTKNLITRKSQATSSSFQAWRTISTSNDTMASPSKIHLIPENTGIFKFKAQDSETAAKVSELLQENHEQHHIFFNDDGFHNHIVHHLLSLYGVGAPGSVIEKHYRNNASYQRPPVPLEERVVQDMSDSDHFQKYLGNEKYYHDFLVFFQKEMESKGCEKVLNEYLFAGNEKADDLLGRMYGGFFHPIIHLGFGLEFQQPAIIAEALAQAAVHDNWTGKYLLRTEAAAKSNPNRSLNTKLVDLLDEIRADKKLANSAHIDDGNKVRDGVLVRAPEEMIRVASKWVVTPETLEKKTAEMTNAAIYFTAAAQRPPKQVKFDFFYMHCTNTSIFYPTFNSLSFLSTANKVRLLQWKGYVDLALYTSRGTAPLHLSEISLYTPSKLEAGDAEWKGIFRRLTEFADDGHAVKFGRAVANAERLCEPYEKEGDEVGVLNGFMWEKIGNMIVDSVEDTGATWARNVGWAEAWKDYEDRPRKSQL
;
A
#
# COMPACT_ATOMS: atom_id res chain seq x y z
N MET A 1 27.37 54.06 56.36
CA MET A 1 26.46 53.80 55.23
C MET A 1 27.16 52.86 54.26
N PHE A 2 26.47 51.76 53.94
CA PHE A 2 26.82 50.66 53.02
C PHE A 2 28.10 49.85 53.29
N SER A 3 27.90 48.62 53.79
CA SER A 3 28.83 47.51 53.63
C SER A 3 28.06 46.20 53.40
N SER A 4 28.55 45.43 52.41
CA SER A 4 28.32 44.00 52.18
C SER A 4 26.91 43.63 51.65
N ARG A 5 26.70 42.67 50.73
CA ARG A 5 27.41 41.42 50.42
C ARG A 5 27.27 41.00 48.96
N SER A 6 28.32 40.34 48.45
CA SER A 6 28.33 39.54 47.22
C SER A 6 27.32 38.39 47.28
N PHE A 7 26.54 38.21 46.21
CA PHE A 7 25.89 36.94 45.89
C PHE A 7 26.32 36.49 44.49
N ARG A 8 27.14 35.43 44.47
CA ARG A 8 27.34 34.58 43.29
C ARG A 8 26.06 33.77 43.11
N VAL A 9 25.34 33.99 42.01
CA VAL A 9 24.32 33.04 41.54
C VAL A 9 24.96 32.19 40.46
N VAL A 10 25.20 30.92 40.80
CA VAL A 10 25.48 29.83 39.87
C VAL A 10 24.13 29.39 39.31
N THR A 11 23.86 29.67 38.04
CA THR A 11 22.71 29.07 37.34
C THR A 11 23.16 27.74 36.74
N SER A 12 22.81 26.66 37.43
CA SER A 12 22.87 25.30 36.91
C SER A 12 21.76 25.14 35.86
N SER A 13 22.12 25.08 34.58
CA SER A 13 21.22 24.74 33.47
C SER A 13 21.29 23.24 33.15
N ARG A 14 20.88 22.40 34.10
CA ARG A 14 20.62 20.97 33.81
C ARG A 14 19.42 20.50 34.62
N SER A 15 18.46 19.91 33.91
CA SER A 15 17.33 19.11 34.42
C SER A 15 15.91 19.70 34.24
N LEU A 16 15.56 20.18 33.04
CA LEU A 16 14.15 20.31 32.63
C LEU A 16 13.81 19.70 31.26
N THR A 17 14.78 19.08 30.57
CA THR A 17 14.58 18.52 29.21
C THR A 17 14.37 17.01 29.14
N LYS A 18 14.23 16.31 30.28
CA LYS A 18 14.02 14.85 30.30
C LYS A 18 12.57 14.38 30.51
N ASN A 19 11.64 15.26 30.86
CA ASN A 19 10.25 14.88 31.16
C ASN A 19 9.23 15.23 30.06
N LEU A 20 9.66 15.81 28.92
CA LEU A 20 8.78 16.06 27.77
C LEU A 20 8.86 14.99 26.67
N ILE A 21 9.90 14.14 26.68
CA ILE A 21 10.12 13.13 25.63
C ILE A 21 9.38 11.81 25.95
N THR A 22 9.06 11.55 27.21
CA THR A 22 8.37 10.32 27.66
C THR A 22 6.83 10.38 27.58
N ARG A 23 6.23 11.52 27.21
CA ARG A 23 4.77 11.62 26.97
C ARG A 23 4.35 11.51 25.51
N LYS A 24 5.29 11.50 24.56
CA LYS A 24 5.00 11.45 23.10
C LYS A 24 4.85 10.03 22.51
N SER A 25 4.96 8.95 23.28
CA SER A 25 4.78 7.56 22.77
C SER A 25 3.56 6.80 23.30
N GLN A 26 2.73 7.42 24.15
CA GLN A 26 1.55 6.75 24.75
C GLN A 26 0.21 7.08 24.08
N ALA A 27 0.16 8.03 23.14
CA ALA A 27 -1.10 8.48 22.53
C ALA A 27 -1.43 7.85 21.16
N THR A 28 -0.53 7.04 20.58
CA THR A 28 -0.77 6.30 19.32
C THR A 28 -0.59 4.78 19.46
N SER A 29 -0.37 4.27 20.67
CA SER A 29 -0.09 2.86 20.94
C SER A 29 -1.26 2.08 21.55
N SER A 30 -2.45 2.68 21.72
CA SER A 30 -3.55 2.08 22.49
C SER A 30 -4.55 1.22 21.68
N SER A 31 -4.26 0.80 20.45
CA SER A 31 -5.15 -0.08 19.68
C SER A 31 -4.52 -1.38 19.14
N PHE A 32 -3.27 -1.72 19.49
CA PHE A 32 -2.59 -2.91 18.93
C PHE A 32 -1.90 -3.82 19.96
N GLN A 33 -2.50 -4.01 21.14
CA GLN A 33 -2.11 -5.08 22.06
C GLN A 33 -3.24 -6.12 22.18
N ALA A 34 -3.30 -7.09 21.27
CA ALA A 34 -4.10 -8.30 21.45
C ALA A 34 -3.60 -9.47 20.58
N TRP A 35 -2.32 -9.84 20.71
CA TRP A 35 -1.79 -11.09 20.14
C TRP A 35 -1.19 -12.01 21.21
N ARG A 36 -1.81 -12.07 22.41
CA ARG A 36 -1.39 -13.01 23.46
C ARG A 36 -2.59 -13.61 24.21
N THR A 37 -2.87 -14.90 23.92
CA THR A 37 -3.35 -16.00 24.82
C THR A 37 -4.54 -15.70 25.78
N ILE A 38 -5.67 -16.43 25.92
CA ILE A 38 -6.15 -17.81 25.67
C ILE A 38 -7.69 -17.81 25.89
N SER A 39 -8.46 -18.62 25.15
CA SER A 39 -9.57 -19.44 25.71
C SER A 39 -10.01 -20.51 24.70
N THR A 40 -10.16 -21.74 25.18
CA THR A 40 -10.56 -22.93 24.43
C THR A 40 -12.06 -22.90 24.11
N SER A 41 -12.41 -22.27 22.99
CA SER A 41 -13.55 -22.63 22.15
C SER A 41 -13.15 -22.38 20.70
N ASN A 42 -12.67 -23.42 20.00
CA ASN A 42 -12.03 -23.29 18.69
C ASN A 42 -12.92 -22.74 17.57
N ASP A 43 -14.20 -22.47 17.80
CA ASP A 43 -15.14 -22.03 16.76
C ASP A 43 -15.27 -20.51 16.58
N THR A 44 -14.67 -19.69 17.45
CA THR A 44 -14.92 -18.23 17.50
C THR A 44 -13.69 -17.35 17.21
N MET A 45 -12.62 -17.88 16.59
CA MET A 45 -11.40 -17.12 16.32
C MET A 45 -10.92 -17.32 14.88
N ALA A 46 -10.28 -16.28 14.32
CA ALA A 46 -9.63 -16.39 13.02
C ALA A 46 -8.43 -17.36 13.11
N SER A 47 -8.25 -18.19 12.09
CA SER A 47 -7.16 -19.16 11.98
C SER A 47 -6.52 -19.06 10.58
N PRO A 48 -5.43 -19.80 10.30
CA PRO A 48 -4.85 -19.83 8.96
C PRO A 48 -5.80 -20.33 7.87
N SER A 49 -6.93 -20.96 8.21
CA SER A 49 -7.94 -21.48 7.27
C SER A 49 -9.36 -20.95 7.51
N LYS A 50 -9.56 -20.12 8.55
CA LYS A 50 -10.86 -19.56 8.94
C LYS A 50 -10.79 -18.04 9.05
N ILE A 51 -11.62 -17.36 8.27
CA ILE A 51 -11.86 -15.91 8.38
C ILE A 51 -12.85 -15.66 9.51
N HIS A 52 -12.53 -14.70 10.37
CA HIS A 52 -13.43 -14.26 11.43
C HIS A 52 -13.17 -12.80 11.79
N LEU A 53 -14.09 -11.93 11.39
CA LEU A 53 -14.11 -10.51 11.74
C LEU A 53 -15.07 -10.26 12.91
N ILE A 54 -14.65 -9.36 13.78
CA ILE A 54 -15.50 -8.69 14.78
C ILE A 54 -15.63 -7.19 14.43
N PRO A 55 -16.60 -6.45 15.00
CA PRO A 55 -16.82 -5.02 14.75
C PRO A 55 -15.57 -4.13 14.88
N GLU A 56 -14.59 -4.56 15.66
CA GLU A 56 -13.35 -3.83 15.94
C GLU A 56 -12.29 -4.02 14.84
N ASN A 57 -12.36 -5.05 14.00
CA ASN A 57 -11.42 -5.31 12.91
C ASN A 57 -11.62 -4.33 11.73
N THR A 58 -11.53 -3.03 11.95
CA THR A 58 -11.83 -1.99 10.93
C THR A 58 -10.59 -1.46 10.22
N GLY A 59 -9.42 -2.00 10.59
CA GLY A 59 -8.12 -1.58 10.08
C GLY A 59 -7.65 -0.21 10.58
N ILE A 60 -6.57 0.31 9.98
CA ILE A 60 -5.92 1.58 10.32
C ILE A 60 -6.83 2.78 10.06
N PHE A 61 -7.66 2.68 9.01
CA PHE A 61 -8.62 3.72 8.67
C PHE A 61 -10.05 3.23 8.88
N LYS A 62 -10.58 3.60 10.04
CA LYS A 62 -12.01 3.51 10.39
C LYS A 62 -12.70 4.85 10.07
N PHE A 63 -13.66 4.84 9.17
CA PHE A 63 -14.49 6.02 8.87
C PHE A 63 -15.76 6.06 9.73
N LYS A 64 -16.53 4.96 9.73
CA LYS A 64 -17.72 4.76 10.55
C LYS A 64 -17.62 3.42 11.29
N ALA A 65 -18.30 3.29 12.43
CA ALA A 65 -18.39 2.04 13.16
C ALA A 65 -19.12 0.95 12.36
N GLN A 66 -18.72 -0.30 12.60
CA GLN A 66 -19.34 -1.51 12.07
C GLN A 66 -20.13 -2.23 13.16
N ASP A 67 -21.03 -3.14 12.76
CA ASP A 67 -21.85 -3.95 13.64
C ASP A 67 -21.56 -5.45 13.48
N SER A 68 -22.03 -6.25 14.44
CA SER A 68 -21.76 -7.69 14.48
C SER A 68 -22.41 -8.45 13.32
N GLU A 69 -23.53 -7.96 12.79
CA GLU A 69 -24.22 -8.57 11.64
C GLU A 69 -23.38 -8.41 10.37
N THR A 70 -22.90 -7.20 10.12
CA THR A 70 -22.02 -6.90 8.99
C THR A 70 -20.69 -7.63 9.13
N ALA A 71 -20.09 -7.67 10.33
CA ALA A 71 -18.87 -8.42 10.58
C ALA A 71 -19.03 -9.93 10.27
N ALA A 72 -20.14 -10.54 10.71
CA ALA A 72 -20.46 -11.93 10.41
C ALA A 72 -20.66 -12.16 8.91
N LYS A 73 -21.40 -11.28 8.23
CA LYS A 73 -21.61 -11.37 6.77
C LYS A 73 -20.30 -11.23 5.99
N VAL A 74 -19.44 -10.28 6.33
CA VAL A 74 -18.13 -10.14 5.67
C VAL A 74 -17.26 -11.38 5.90
N SER A 75 -17.30 -11.95 7.11
CA SER A 75 -16.57 -13.19 7.42
C SER A 75 -17.03 -14.35 6.55
N GLU A 76 -18.34 -14.54 6.40
CA GLU A 76 -18.95 -15.55 5.52
C GLU A 76 -18.50 -15.39 4.07
N LEU A 77 -18.61 -14.18 3.50
CA LEU A 77 -18.28 -13.92 2.10
C LEU A 77 -16.77 -14.07 1.81
N LEU A 78 -15.92 -13.67 2.76
CA LEU A 78 -14.48 -13.86 2.64
C LEU A 78 -14.08 -15.33 2.79
N GLN A 79 -14.77 -16.09 3.64
CA GLN A 79 -14.57 -17.54 3.73
C GLN A 79 -15.01 -18.23 2.42
N GLU A 80 -16.15 -17.83 1.84
CA GLU A 80 -16.60 -18.33 0.53
C GLU A 80 -15.55 -18.02 -0.55
N ASN A 81 -14.99 -16.81 -0.56
CA ASN A 81 -13.87 -16.47 -1.45
C ASN A 81 -12.64 -17.37 -1.24
N HIS A 82 -12.23 -17.57 0.02
CA HIS A 82 -11.07 -18.38 0.38
C HIS A 82 -11.19 -19.82 -0.13
N GLU A 83 -12.39 -20.38 -0.08
CA GLU A 83 -12.65 -21.78 -0.42
C GLU A 83 -12.99 -22.01 -1.89
N GLN A 84 -13.68 -21.07 -2.54
CA GLN A 84 -14.30 -21.26 -3.85
C GLN A 84 -13.60 -20.54 -4.99
N HIS A 85 -12.63 -19.68 -4.71
CA HIS A 85 -11.99 -18.85 -5.73
C HIS A 85 -10.47 -18.93 -5.68
N HIS A 86 -9.87 -18.93 -6.88
CA HIS A 86 -8.44 -18.77 -7.02
C HIS A 86 -8.00 -17.34 -6.67
N ILE A 87 -6.72 -17.16 -6.33
CA ILE A 87 -6.14 -15.82 -6.09
C ILE A 87 -5.99 -14.99 -7.37
N PHE A 88 -6.22 -15.61 -8.53
CA PHE A 88 -6.23 -14.98 -9.85
C PHE A 88 -7.57 -15.25 -10.52
N PHE A 89 -8.20 -14.24 -11.11
CA PHE A 89 -9.50 -14.40 -11.75
C PHE A 89 -9.43 -14.85 -13.21
N ASN A 90 -8.26 -14.78 -13.85
CA ASN A 90 -8.03 -15.28 -15.22
C ASN A 90 -6.68 -16.02 -15.33
N ASP A 91 -6.43 -16.67 -16.47
CA ASP A 91 -5.17 -17.38 -16.75
C ASP A 91 -4.02 -16.42 -17.18
N ASP A 92 -4.31 -15.12 -17.33
CA ASP A 92 -3.30 -14.08 -17.58
C ASP A 92 -2.64 -13.57 -16.29
N GLY A 93 -3.01 -14.14 -15.13
CA GLY A 93 -2.46 -13.80 -13.81
C GLY A 93 -3.03 -12.51 -13.20
N PHE A 94 -4.23 -12.08 -13.60
CA PHE A 94 -4.89 -10.93 -12.97
C PHE A 94 -5.51 -11.34 -11.62
N HIS A 95 -5.29 -10.50 -10.61
CA HIS A 95 -5.53 -10.84 -9.21
C HIS A 95 -7.00 -10.75 -8.80
N ASN A 96 -7.45 -11.68 -7.97
CA ASN A 96 -8.73 -11.61 -7.30
C ASN A 96 -8.72 -10.47 -6.26
N HIS A 97 -9.62 -9.49 -6.45
CA HIS A 97 -9.71 -8.30 -5.60
C HIS A 97 -10.74 -8.39 -4.47
N ILE A 98 -11.47 -9.50 -4.32
CA ILE A 98 -12.58 -9.63 -3.35
C ILE A 98 -12.14 -9.25 -1.93
N VAL A 99 -11.04 -9.83 -1.44
CA VAL A 99 -10.49 -9.50 -0.11
C VAL A 99 -10.25 -8.01 0.03
N HIS A 100 -9.60 -7.42 -0.97
CA HIS A 100 -9.22 -6.02 -0.94
C HIS A 100 -10.45 -5.10 -0.97
N HIS A 101 -11.47 -5.48 -1.73
CA HIS A 101 -12.71 -4.73 -1.89
C HIS A 101 -13.55 -4.80 -0.60
N LEU A 102 -13.90 -6.00 -0.14
CA LEU A 102 -14.81 -6.17 0.99
C LEU A 102 -14.22 -5.58 2.28
N LEU A 103 -12.92 -5.75 2.54
CA LEU A 103 -12.29 -5.18 3.73
C LEU A 103 -12.17 -3.66 3.66
N SER A 104 -12.01 -3.08 2.47
CA SER A 104 -12.03 -1.62 2.30
C SER A 104 -13.42 -1.05 2.55
N LEU A 105 -14.47 -1.67 1.99
CA LEU A 105 -15.87 -1.31 2.26
C LEU A 105 -16.20 -1.45 3.76
N TYR A 106 -15.77 -2.56 4.38
CA TYR A 106 -15.95 -2.80 5.80
C TYR A 106 -15.25 -1.72 6.65
N GLY A 107 -13.98 -1.41 6.37
CA GLY A 107 -13.23 -0.38 7.10
C GLY A 107 -13.83 1.03 7.01
N VAL A 108 -14.46 1.37 5.89
CA VAL A 108 -15.16 2.67 5.75
C VAL A 108 -16.60 2.66 6.29
N GLY A 109 -17.10 1.53 6.79
CA GLY A 109 -18.41 1.44 7.43
C GLY A 109 -19.58 1.21 6.46
N ALA A 110 -19.33 0.59 5.30
CA ALA A 110 -20.39 0.22 4.37
C ALA A 110 -21.36 -0.81 4.98
N PRO A 111 -22.68 -0.74 4.71
CA PRO A 111 -23.65 -1.73 5.17
C PRO A 111 -23.39 -3.12 4.57
N GLY A 112 -23.72 -4.19 5.30
CA GLY A 112 -23.59 -5.57 4.83
C GLY A 112 -24.24 -5.86 3.48
N SER A 113 -25.38 -5.23 3.16
CA SER A 113 -26.05 -5.38 1.86
C SER A 113 -25.26 -4.80 0.68
N VAL A 114 -24.52 -3.70 0.90
CA VAL A 114 -23.62 -3.12 -0.10
C VAL A 114 -22.41 -4.03 -0.31
N ILE A 115 -21.85 -4.55 0.78
CA ILE A 115 -20.72 -5.48 0.75
C ILE A 115 -21.09 -6.77 0.01
N GLU A 116 -22.25 -7.36 0.31
CA GLU A 116 -22.73 -8.55 -0.38
C GLU A 116 -22.95 -8.30 -1.88
N LYS A 117 -23.55 -7.17 -2.25
CA LYS A 117 -23.72 -6.80 -3.67
C LYS A 117 -22.37 -6.78 -4.41
N HIS A 118 -21.36 -6.17 -3.82
CA HIS A 118 -20.02 -6.09 -4.42
C HIS A 118 -19.31 -7.44 -4.49
N TYR A 119 -19.49 -8.29 -3.47
CA TYR A 119 -19.03 -9.67 -3.51
C TYR A 119 -19.63 -10.42 -4.70
N ARG A 120 -20.96 -10.40 -4.87
CA ARG A 120 -21.63 -11.11 -5.97
C ARG A 120 -21.15 -10.64 -7.35
N ASN A 121 -20.93 -9.34 -7.52
CA ASN A 121 -20.37 -8.80 -8.75
C ASN A 121 -18.95 -9.33 -9.02
N ASN A 122 -18.07 -9.28 -8.01
CA ASN A 122 -16.67 -9.71 -8.15
C ASN A 122 -16.54 -11.23 -8.30
N ALA A 123 -17.34 -12.01 -7.58
CA ALA A 123 -17.35 -13.47 -7.61
C ALA A 123 -17.76 -14.03 -8.98
N SER A 124 -18.57 -13.28 -9.75
CA SER A 124 -19.16 -13.74 -11.01
C SER A 124 -18.16 -14.12 -12.12
N TYR A 125 -16.91 -13.67 -12.03
CA TYR A 125 -15.86 -13.91 -13.02
C TYR A 125 -14.60 -14.55 -12.43
N GLN A 126 -14.63 -14.98 -11.17
CA GLN A 126 -13.47 -15.63 -10.55
C GLN A 126 -13.25 -17.04 -11.10
N ARG A 127 -12.00 -17.47 -11.14
CA ARG A 127 -11.65 -18.86 -11.45
C ARG A 127 -11.88 -19.76 -10.23
N PRO A 128 -12.24 -21.04 -10.45
CA PRO A 128 -12.27 -22.02 -9.37
C PRO A 128 -10.86 -22.30 -8.85
N PRO A 129 -10.70 -22.86 -7.63
CA PRO A 129 -9.41 -23.25 -7.09
C PRO A 129 -8.75 -24.34 -7.94
N VAL A 130 -7.42 -24.43 -7.89
CA VAL A 130 -6.67 -25.53 -8.50
C VAL A 130 -6.64 -26.75 -7.56
N PRO A 131 -6.61 -28.00 -8.07
CA PRO A 131 -6.51 -29.18 -7.22
C PRO A 131 -5.24 -29.18 -6.35
N LEU A 132 -5.37 -29.69 -5.12
CA LEU A 132 -4.25 -29.87 -4.19
C LEU A 132 -3.42 -31.11 -4.58
N GLU A 133 -2.10 -30.96 -4.67
CA GLU A 133 -1.16 -32.07 -4.75
C GLU A 133 -0.45 -32.27 -3.40
N GLU A 134 -1.00 -33.09 -2.50
CA GLU A 134 -0.44 -33.30 -1.15
C GLU A 134 1.05 -33.71 -1.12
N ARG A 135 1.53 -34.43 -2.14
CA ARG A 135 2.94 -34.76 -2.28
C ARG A 135 3.84 -33.53 -2.40
N VAL A 136 3.34 -32.47 -3.06
CA VAL A 136 4.07 -31.22 -3.27
C VAL A 136 4.17 -30.47 -1.95
N VAL A 137 3.08 -30.42 -1.17
CA VAL A 137 3.07 -29.83 0.18
C VAL A 137 4.07 -30.53 1.11
N GLN A 138 4.11 -31.87 1.06
CA GLN A 138 5.09 -32.66 1.82
C GLN A 138 6.52 -32.37 1.38
N ASP A 139 6.75 -32.27 0.07
CA ASP A 139 8.08 -31.98 -0.50
C ASP A 139 8.56 -30.57 -0.14
N MET A 140 7.66 -29.56 -0.13
CA MET A 140 7.96 -28.18 0.30
C MET A 140 8.40 -28.08 1.77
N SER A 141 8.05 -29.05 2.61
CA SER A 141 8.50 -29.10 4.00
C SER A 141 10.00 -29.34 4.12
N ASP A 142 10.63 -29.87 3.05
CA ASP A 142 12.08 -29.80 2.88
C ASP A 142 12.46 -28.42 2.34
N SER A 143 13.24 -27.69 3.13
CA SER A 143 13.65 -26.33 2.80
C SER A 143 14.45 -26.25 1.49
N ASP A 144 15.12 -27.32 1.07
CA ASP A 144 15.93 -27.34 -0.16
C ASP A 144 15.06 -27.62 -1.40
N HIS A 145 13.88 -28.21 -1.22
CA HIS A 145 12.93 -28.45 -2.29
C HIS A 145 11.93 -27.30 -2.46
N PHE A 146 11.62 -26.52 -1.42
CA PHE A 146 10.70 -25.38 -1.49
C PHE A 146 10.93 -24.46 -2.71
N GLN A 147 12.20 -24.13 -2.99
CA GLN A 147 12.61 -23.23 -4.08
C GLN A 147 12.23 -23.76 -5.48
N LYS A 148 12.11 -25.08 -5.66
CA LYS A 148 11.74 -25.74 -6.93
C LYS A 148 10.35 -25.34 -7.43
N TYR A 149 9.46 -24.96 -6.51
CA TYR A 149 8.05 -24.70 -6.80
C TYR A 149 7.75 -23.22 -7.05
N LEU A 150 8.67 -22.31 -6.67
CA LEU A 150 8.45 -20.88 -6.75
C LEU A 150 8.30 -20.36 -8.18
N GLY A 151 7.45 -19.34 -8.34
CA GLY A 151 7.19 -18.66 -9.62
C GLY A 151 6.31 -19.44 -10.58
N ASN A 152 5.62 -20.48 -10.11
CA ASN A 152 4.69 -21.26 -10.92
C ASN A 152 3.29 -21.27 -10.30
N GLU A 153 2.36 -20.56 -10.94
CA GLU A 153 0.96 -20.41 -10.53
C GLU A 153 0.27 -21.72 -10.17
N LYS A 154 0.56 -22.81 -10.87
CA LYS A 154 -0.13 -24.08 -10.66
C LYS A 154 0.01 -24.62 -9.22
N TYR A 155 1.06 -24.20 -8.51
CA TYR A 155 1.33 -24.61 -7.12
C TYR A 155 0.74 -23.63 -6.09
N TYR A 156 -0.10 -22.66 -6.49
CA TYR A 156 -0.69 -21.69 -5.55
C TYR A 156 -1.43 -22.37 -4.38
N HIS A 157 -2.32 -23.32 -4.68
CA HIS A 157 -3.08 -24.00 -3.63
C HIS A 157 -2.18 -24.86 -2.73
N ASP A 158 -1.13 -25.48 -3.30
CA ASP A 158 -0.14 -26.23 -2.53
C ASP A 158 0.62 -25.32 -1.56
N PHE A 159 1.06 -24.13 -2.03
CA PHE A 159 1.68 -23.13 -1.18
C PHE A 159 0.72 -22.61 -0.10
N LEU A 160 -0.55 -22.41 -0.42
CA LEU A 160 -1.56 -21.98 0.55
C LEU A 160 -1.66 -22.99 1.69
N VAL A 161 -1.88 -24.27 1.37
CA VAL A 161 -1.97 -25.35 2.38
C VAL A 161 -0.65 -25.50 3.15
N PHE A 162 0.49 -25.35 2.48
CA PHE A 162 1.80 -25.35 3.14
C PHE A 162 1.91 -24.23 4.20
N PHE A 163 1.63 -22.98 3.83
CA PHE A 163 1.71 -21.85 4.76
C PHE A 163 0.67 -21.94 5.87
N GLN A 164 -0.52 -22.48 5.60
CA GLN A 164 -1.51 -22.77 6.63
C GLN A 164 -0.95 -23.74 7.69
N LYS A 165 -0.39 -24.87 7.27
CA LYS A 165 0.23 -25.87 8.17
C LYS A 165 1.41 -25.27 8.96
N GLU A 166 2.26 -24.48 8.31
CA GLU A 166 3.37 -23.79 8.95
C GLU A 166 2.89 -22.78 10.02
N MET A 167 1.84 -22.03 9.73
CA MET A 167 1.27 -21.03 10.63
C MET A 167 0.51 -21.67 11.79
N GLU A 168 -0.17 -22.80 11.57
CA GLU A 168 -0.79 -23.60 12.64
C GLU A 168 0.27 -24.14 13.61
N SER A 169 1.41 -24.58 13.09
CA SER A 169 2.50 -25.14 13.91
C SER A 169 3.31 -24.08 14.66
N LYS A 170 3.74 -23.03 13.96
CA LYS A 170 4.73 -22.06 14.46
C LYS A 170 4.11 -20.74 14.94
N GLY A 171 2.92 -20.41 14.43
CA GLY A 171 2.29 -19.10 14.56
C GLY A 171 2.71 -18.12 13.45
N CYS A 172 1.78 -17.24 13.06
CA CYS A 172 1.93 -16.29 11.95
C CYS A 172 3.22 -15.46 12.02
N GLU A 173 3.52 -14.89 13.19
CA GLU A 173 4.66 -13.99 13.38
C GLU A 173 6.00 -14.69 13.11
N LYS A 174 6.13 -15.96 13.50
CA LYS A 174 7.36 -16.74 13.26
C LYS A 174 7.50 -17.08 11.79
N VAL A 175 6.41 -17.50 11.14
CA VAL A 175 6.40 -17.79 9.70
C VAL A 175 6.78 -16.54 8.89
N LEU A 176 6.20 -15.37 9.19
CA LEU A 176 6.58 -14.13 8.52
C LEU A 176 8.06 -13.78 8.74
N ASN A 177 8.57 -13.94 9.97
CA ASN A 177 9.98 -13.71 10.24
C ASN A 177 10.89 -14.69 9.48
N GLU A 178 10.53 -15.96 9.42
CA GLU A 178 11.30 -17.02 8.75
C GLU A 178 11.34 -16.82 7.23
N TYR A 179 10.17 -16.61 6.62
CA TYR A 179 10.01 -16.64 5.16
C TYR A 179 10.14 -15.27 4.49
N LEU A 180 10.03 -14.15 5.21
CA LEU A 180 10.18 -12.81 4.62
C LEU A 180 11.31 -11.98 5.24
N PHE A 181 11.62 -12.20 6.52
CA PHE A 181 12.40 -11.22 7.28
C PHE A 181 13.67 -11.79 7.93
N ALA A 182 14.06 -13.02 7.60
CA ALA A 182 15.26 -13.66 8.14
C ALA A 182 16.56 -13.07 7.57
N GLY A 183 16.48 -12.33 6.46
CA GLY A 183 17.65 -11.69 5.82
C GLY A 183 18.63 -12.69 5.19
N ASN A 184 18.17 -13.90 4.89
CA ASN A 184 18.89 -14.90 4.11
C ASN A 184 18.32 -14.96 2.68
N GLU A 185 18.99 -15.70 1.79
CA GLU A 185 18.60 -15.80 0.38
C GLU A 185 17.14 -16.25 0.18
N LYS A 186 16.67 -17.24 0.94
CA LYS A 186 15.30 -17.77 0.82
C LYS A 186 14.27 -16.71 1.21
N ALA A 187 14.51 -15.98 2.31
CA ALA A 187 13.62 -14.93 2.78
C ALA A 187 13.64 -13.69 1.86
N ASP A 188 14.80 -13.33 1.36
CA ASP A 188 14.97 -12.20 0.43
C ASP A 188 14.32 -12.49 -0.93
N ASP A 189 14.32 -13.74 -1.39
CA ASP A 189 13.62 -14.14 -2.62
C ASP A 189 12.10 -13.95 -2.48
N LEU A 190 11.49 -14.50 -1.42
CA LEU A 190 10.04 -14.36 -1.22
C LEU A 190 9.63 -12.93 -0.88
N LEU A 191 10.44 -12.20 -0.09
CA LEU A 191 10.23 -10.77 0.15
C LEU A 191 10.31 -9.97 -1.15
N GLY A 192 11.22 -10.32 -2.06
CA GLY A 192 11.31 -9.71 -3.39
C GLY A 192 10.01 -9.88 -4.19
N ARG A 193 9.44 -11.09 -4.15
CA ARG A 193 8.16 -11.42 -4.81
C ARG A 193 6.95 -10.71 -4.20
N MET A 194 7.02 -10.27 -2.94
CA MET A 194 5.95 -9.47 -2.32
C MET A 194 5.65 -8.17 -3.07
N TYR A 195 6.64 -7.65 -3.79
CA TYR A 195 6.53 -6.45 -4.63
C TYR A 195 6.14 -6.76 -6.09
N GLY A 196 5.98 -8.04 -6.42
CA GLY A 196 5.56 -8.53 -7.73
C GLY A 196 4.11 -8.15 -8.06
N GLY A 197 3.75 -8.33 -9.33
CA GLY A 197 2.37 -8.13 -9.80
C GLY A 197 1.78 -6.74 -9.51
N PHE A 198 2.57 -5.67 -9.43
CA PHE A 198 2.12 -4.33 -8.97
C PHE A 198 1.68 -4.31 -7.50
N PHE A 199 2.50 -4.89 -6.61
CA PHE A 199 2.29 -4.95 -5.15
C PHE A 199 1.15 -5.85 -4.64
N HIS A 200 0.50 -6.65 -5.49
CA HIS A 200 -0.66 -7.42 -5.04
C HIS A 200 -0.39 -8.32 -3.82
N PRO A 201 0.75 -9.06 -3.73
CA PRO A 201 1.02 -9.87 -2.55
C PRO A 201 1.20 -9.04 -1.28
N ILE A 202 1.94 -7.93 -1.32
CA ILE A 202 2.11 -7.06 -0.13
C ILE A 202 0.85 -6.27 0.23
N ILE A 203 0.01 -5.91 -0.76
CA ILE A 203 -1.33 -5.35 -0.50
C ILE A 203 -2.19 -6.39 0.23
N HIS A 204 -2.19 -7.64 -0.25
CA HIS A 204 -2.95 -8.72 0.35
C HIS A 204 -2.44 -9.05 1.77
N LEU A 205 -1.13 -9.09 1.98
CA LEU A 205 -0.50 -9.20 3.29
C LEU A 205 -0.89 -8.03 4.21
N GLY A 206 -0.92 -6.82 3.66
CA GLY A 206 -1.36 -5.60 4.33
C GLY A 206 -2.76 -5.74 4.91
N PHE A 207 -3.72 -6.20 4.10
CA PHE A 207 -5.08 -6.50 4.56
C PHE A 207 -5.11 -7.59 5.64
N GLY A 208 -4.39 -8.70 5.45
CA GLY A 208 -4.34 -9.78 6.43
C GLY A 208 -3.80 -9.33 7.80
N LEU A 209 -2.76 -8.51 7.82
CA LEU A 209 -2.18 -7.97 9.06
C LEU A 209 -3.05 -6.87 9.69
N GLU A 210 -3.56 -5.95 8.87
CA GLU A 210 -4.39 -4.83 9.31
C GLU A 210 -5.71 -5.30 9.95
N PHE A 211 -6.35 -6.31 9.34
CA PHE A 211 -7.63 -6.87 9.79
C PHE A 211 -7.46 -8.11 10.69
N GLN A 212 -6.21 -8.51 10.96
CA GLN A 212 -5.85 -9.62 11.84
C GLN A 212 -6.46 -10.96 11.40
N GLN A 213 -6.34 -11.27 10.11
CA GLN A 213 -6.89 -12.47 9.48
C GLN A 213 -5.76 -13.39 8.99
N PRO A 214 -5.38 -14.44 9.74
CA PRO A 214 -4.29 -15.34 9.36
C PRO A 214 -4.49 -16.06 8.03
N ALA A 215 -5.72 -16.41 7.64
CA ALA A 215 -5.97 -17.01 6.34
C ALA A 215 -5.55 -16.11 5.17
N ILE A 216 -5.82 -14.80 5.27
CA ILE A 216 -5.39 -13.80 4.28
C ILE A 216 -3.86 -13.65 4.27
N ILE A 217 -3.21 -13.80 5.43
CA ILE A 217 -1.73 -13.81 5.50
C ILE A 217 -1.17 -15.04 4.76
N ALA A 218 -1.77 -16.22 4.91
CA ALA A 218 -1.37 -17.43 4.19
C ALA A 218 -1.58 -17.28 2.67
N GLU A 219 -2.72 -16.72 2.25
CA GLU A 219 -3.01 -16.37 0.85
C GLU A 219 -1.94 -15.42 0.28
N ALA A 220 -1.53 -14.40 1.04
CA ALA A 220 -0.50 -13.46 0.60
C ALA A 220 0.87 -14.12 0.39
N LEU A 221 1.27 -15.03 1.29
CA LEU A 221 2.53 -15.77 1.18
C LEU A 221 2.49 -16.72 -0.04
N ALA A 222 1.38 -17.42 -0.25
CA ALA A 222 1.18 -18.27 -1.40
C ALA A 222 1.15 -17.47 -2.72
N GLN A 223 0.51 -16.31 -2.72
CA GLN A 223 0.48 -15.39 -3.86
C GLN A 223 1.88 -14.90 -4.20
N ALA A 224 2.67 -14.50 -3.20
CA ALA A 224 4.07 -14.14 -3.41
C ALA A 224 4.89 -15.31 -3.97
N ALA A 225 4.69 -16.52 -3.45
CA ALA A 225 5.44 -17.70 -3.86
C ALA A 225 5.28 -18.04 -5.35
N VAL A 226 4.12 -17.74 -5.95
CA VAL A 226 3.86 -18.00 -7.37
C VAL A 226 4.18 -16.84 -8.32
N HIS A 227 4.49 -15.65 -7.80
CA HIS A 227 4.94 -14.52 -8.63
C HIS A 227 6.39 -14.68 -9.11
N ASP A 228 6.75 -14.03 -10.22
CA ASP A 228 8.15 -13.92 -10.65
C ASP A 228 8.98 -13.01 -9.71
N ASN A 229 10.31 -13.18 -9.70
CA ASN A 229 11.20 -12.46 -8.76
C ASN A 229 12.14 -11.45 -9.46
N TRP A 230 11.71 -10.81 -10.55
CA TRP A 230 12.53 -9.71 -11.12
C TRP A 230 12.54 -8.47 -10.22
N THR A 231 11.49 -8.28 -9.41
CA THR A 231 11.41 -7.20 -8.40
C THR A 231 12.48 -7.37 -7.34
N GLY A 232 12.64 -8.58 -6.76
CA GLY A 232 13.70 -8.86 -5.78
C GLY A 232 15.10 -8.60 -6.33
N LYS A 233 15.37 -9.00 -7.58
CA LYS A 233 16.66 -8.72 -8.24
C LYS A 233 16.95 -7.21 -8.32
N TYR A 234 15.96 -6.40 -8.69
CA TYR A 234 16.09 -4.94 -8.71
C TYR A 234 16.27 -4.34 -7.31
N LEU A 235 15.45 -4.79 -6.35
CA LEU A 235 15.43 -4.28 -4.99
C LEU A 235 16.74 -4.56 -4.24
N LEU A 236 17.28 -5.76 -4.33
CA LEU A 236 18.55 -6.14 -3.72
C LEU A 236 19.73 -5.33 -4.29
N ARG A 237 19.76 -5.13 -5.62
CA ARG A 237 20.79 -4.29 -6.26
C ARG A 237 20.69 -2.84 -5.81
N THR A 238 19.48 -2.30 -5.71
CA THR A 238 19.25 -0.91 -5.28
C THR A 238 19.59 -0.71 -3.81
N GLU A 239 19.22 -1.68 -2.95
CA GLU A 239 19.60 -1.70 -1.54
C GLU A 239 21.13 -1.74 -1.36
N ALA A 240 21.83 -2.60 -2.13
CA ALA A 240 23.29 -2.66 -2.10
C ALA A 240 23.91 -1.32 -2.52
N ALA A 241 23.42 -0.69 -3.59
CA ALA A 241 23.88 0.62 -4.04
C ALA A 241 23.66 1.72 -2.97
N ALA A 242 22.51 1.71 -2.27
CA ALA A 242 22.22 2.66 -1.20
C ALA A 242 23.14 2.46 0.02
N LYS A 243 23.44 1.21 0.38
CA LYS A 243 24.36 0.85 1.46
C LYS A 243 25.80 1.27 1.15
N SER A 244 26.23 1.13 -0.10
CA SER A 244 27.59 1.44 -0.54
C SER A 244 27.85 2.92 -0.80
N ASN A 245 26.85 3.80 -0.75
CA ASN A 245 27.02 5.23 -0.99
C ASN A 245 27.48 5.98 0.28
N PRO A 246 28.74 6.42 0.36
CA PRO A 246 29.25 7.14 1.54
C PRO A 246 28.70 8.57 1.64
N ASN A 247 28.21 9.14 0.53
CA ASN A 247 27.71 10.51 0.41
C ASN A 247 26.17 10.56 0.43
N ARG A 248 25.51 9.55 1.00
CA ARG A 248 24.05 9.50 1.04
C ARG A 248 23.48 10.65 1.87
N SER A 249 22.52 11.38 1.31
CA SER A 249 21.77 12.41 2.01
C SER A 249 20.53 11.79 2.65
N LEU A 250 20.28 12.08 3.93
CA LEU A 250 19.05 11.68 4.62
C LEU A 250 17.88 12.65 4.34
N ASN A 251 18.17 13.80 3.72
CA ASN A 251 17.20 14.85 3.45
C ASN A 251 16.57 14.74 2.04
N THR A 252 17.04 13.82 1.20
CA THR A 252 16.48 13.61 -0.14
C THR A 252 15.02 13.20 -0.04
N LYS A 253 14.12 13.96 -0.69
CA LYS A 253 12.69 13.64 -0.71
C LYS A 253 12.32 12.77 -1.90
N LEU A 254 11.27 11.95 -1.77
CA LEU A 254 10.81 11.10 -2.88
C LEU A 254 10.39 11.94 -4.08
N VAL A 255 9.76 13.10 -3.83
CA VAL A 255 9.33 14.04 -4.88
C VAL A 255 10.51 14.64 -5.66
N ASP A 256 11.64 14.92 -5.00
CA ASP A 256 12.86 15.40 -5.67
C ASP A 256 13.39 14.35 -6.66
N LEU A 257 13.23 13.07 -6.33
CA LEU A 257 13.64 11.96 -7.19
C LEU A 257 12.72 11.78 -8.40
N LEU A 258 11.44 12.13 -8.31
CA LEU A 258 10.53 12.15 -9.46
C LEU A 258 10.97 13.20 -10.49
N ASP A 259 11.40 14.38 -10.01
CA ASP A 259 11.94 15.44 -10.87
C ASP A 259 13.28 15.02 -11.49
N GLU A 260 14.16 14.39 -10.72
CA GLU A 260 15.43 13.87 -11.23
C GLU A 260 15.21 12.80 -12.33
N ILE A 261 14.27 11.87 -12.11
CA ILE A 261 13.90 10.84 -13.11
C ILE A 261 13.43 11.50 -14.41
N ARG A 262 12.56 12.51 -14.31
CA ARG A 262 12.00 13.20 -15.48
C ARG A 262 13.06 14.01 -16.23
N ALA A 263 14.03 14.58 -15.51
CA ALA A 263 15.15 15.32 -16.10
C ALA A 263 16.20 14.39 -16.76
N ASP A 264 16.32 13.16 -16.31
CA ASP A 264 17.21 12.15 -16.89
C ASP A 264 16.62 11.60 -18.21
N LYS A 265 17.16 12.07 -19.34
CA LYS A 265 16.69 11.70 -20.68
C LYS A 265 16.71 10.19 -20.92
N LYS A 266 17.66 9.44 -20.33
CA LYS A 266 17.74 8.00 -20.55
C LYS A 266 16.62 7.30 -19.79
N LEU A 267 16.36 7.69 -18.54
CA LEU A 267 15.23 7.17 -17.77
C LEU A 267 13.89 7.54 -18.39
N ALA A 268 13.69 8.82 -18.72
CA ALA A 268 12.43 9.31 -19.29
C ALA A 268 12.03 8.61 -20.60
N ASN A 269 13.01 8.14 -21.38
CA ASN A 269 12.79 7.41 -22.63
C ASN A 269 13.01 5.90 -22.51
N SER A 270 13.17 5.38 -21.29
CA SER A 270 13.51 3.96 -21.08
C SER A 270 12.32 3.02 -21.20
N ALA A 271 11.08 3.49 -21.01
CA ALA A 271 9.87 2.71 -21.17
C ALA A 271 9.21 3.01 -22.53
N HIS A 272 8.60 2.02 -23.15
CA HIS A 272 7.85 2.15 -24.40
C HIS A 272 6.42 1.64 -24.23
N ILE A 273 5.48 2.16 -25.02
CA ILE A 273 4.06 1.82 -24.91
C ILE A 273 3.78 0.33 -25.19
N ASP A 274 4.59 -0.30 -26.04
CA ASP A 274 4.44 -1.69 -26.45
C ASP A 274 5.19 -2.69 -25.57
N ASP A 275 5.96 -2.25 -24.56
CA ASP A 275 6.55 -3.22 -23.62
C ASP A 275 5.42 -3.89 -22.80
N GLY A 276 5.52 -5.20 -22.62
CA GLY A 276 4.58 -5.99 -21.82
C GLY A 276 4.52 -5.48 -20.38
N ASN A 277 5.60 -5.70 -19.61
CA ASN A 277 5.79 -5.03 -18.32
C ASN A 277 6.82 -3.91 -18.48
N LYS A 278 6.37 -2.65 -18.53
CA LYS A 278 7.27 -1.50 -18.82
C LYS A 278 8.32 -1.23 -17.74
N VAL A 279 8.21 -1.81 -16.54
CA VAL A 279 9.32 -1.80 -15.56
C VAL A 279 10.35 -2.86 -15.96
N ARG A 280 9.94 -4.14 -16.00
CA ARG A 280 10.81 -5.29 -16.24
C ARG A 280 11.42 -5.30 -17.64
N ASP A 281 10.58 -5.15 -18.65
CA ASP A 281 10.92 -5.27 -20.07
C ASP A 281 11.36 -3.90 -20.67
N GLY A 282 11.11 -2.82 -19.93
CA GLY A 282 11.44 -1.46 -20.33
C GLY A 282 12.57 -0.85 -19.50
N VAL A 283 12.22 -0.17 -18.41
CA VAL A 283 13.16 0.57 -17.55
C VAL A 283 14.38 -0.27 -17.17
N LEU A 284 14.17 -1.49 -16.70
CA LEU A 284 15.24 -2.38 -16.21
C LEU A 284 16.05 -3.05 -17.33
N VAL A 285 15.64 -2.92 -18.59
CA VAL A 285 16.44 -3.35 -19.76
C VAL A 285 17.27 -2.20 -20.29
N ARG A 286 16.67 -1.01 -20.43
CA ARG A 286 17.26 0.10 -21.17
C ARG A 286 17.96 1.13 -20.29
N ALA A 287 17.57 1.27 -19.03
CA ALA A 287 18.16 2.19 -18.07
C ALA A 287 18.29 1.61 -16.63
N PRO A 288 18.74 0.34 -16.44
CA PRO A 288 18.79 -0.26 -15.10
C PRO A 288 19.73 0.49 -14.16
N GLU A 289 20.91 0.88 -14.63
CA GLU A 289 21.91 1.56 -13.79
C GLU A 289 21.47 2.96 -13.41
N GLU A 290 20.83 3.70 -14.33
CA GLU A 290 20.26 5.01 -14.02
C GLU A 290 19.12 4.88 -13.01
N MET A 291 18.28 3.85 -13.15
CA MET A 291 17.16 3.65 -12.24
C MET A 291 17.66 3.34 -10.83
N ILE A 292 18.62 2.41 -10.72
CA ILE A 292 19.28 2.06 -9.46
C ILE A 292 19.96 3.29 -8.85
N ARG A 293 20.70 4.07 -9.64
CA ARG A 293 21.42 5.28 -9.20
C ARG A 293 20.49 6.31 -8.58
N VAL A 294 19.31 6.54 -9.17
CA VAL A 294 18.34 7.50 -8.64
C VAL A 294 17.60 6.91 -7.43
N ALA A 295 17.07 5.69 -7.56
CA ALA A 295 16.30 5.04 -6.50
C ALA A 295 17.13 4.87 -5.22
N SER A 296 18.41 4.51 -5.31
CA SER A 296 19.29 4.31 -4.15
C SER A 296 19.56 5.56 -3.32
N LYS A 297 19.11 6.74 -3.77
CA LYS A 297 19.17 7.98 -2.99
C LYS A 297 18.02 8.08 -1.98
N TRP A 298 16.95 7.31 -2.17
CA TRP A 298 15.88 7.18 -1.18
C TRP A 298 16.37 6.37 0.01
N VAL A 299 16.72 7.04 1.11
CA VAL A 299 17.25 6.40 2.31
C VAL A 299 16.30 6.63 3.49
N VAL A 300 16.01 5.55 4.19
CA VAL A 300 15.23 5.53 5.43
C VAL A 300 16.12 5.05 6.57
N THR A 301 16.00 5.68 7.73
CA THR A 301 16.69 5.27 8.97
C THR A 301 15.67 5.01 10.08
N PRO A 302 16.04 4.31 11.16
CA PRO A 302 15.17 4.14 12.32
C PRO A 302 14.57 5.45 12.84
N GLU A 303 15.35 6.54 12.83
CA GLU A 303 14.96 7.85 13.35
C GLU A 303 14.01 8.59 12.41
N THR A 304 14.06 8.29 11.12
CA THR A 304 13.26 8.96 10.08
C THR A 304 12.05 8.14 9.62
N LEU A 305 11.89 6.91 10.11
CA LEU A 305 10.88 5.94 9.66
C LEU A 305 9.46 6.51 9.59
N GLU A 306 8.98 7.13 10.67
CA GLU A 306 7.62 7.69 10.71
C GLU A 306 7.45 8.85 9.71
N LYS A 307 8.40 9.80 9.71
CA LYS A 307 8.37 10.95 8.79
C LYS A 307 8.45 10.50 7.33
N LYS A 308 9.33 9.55 7.02
CA LYS A 308 9.49 8.97 5.68
C LYS A 308 8.27 8.14 5.26
N THR A 309 7.50 7.59 6.21
CA THR A 309 6.24 6.90 5.92
C THR A 309 5.19 7.90 5.43
N ALA A 310 5.07 9.05 6.10
CA ALA A 310 4.19 10.13 5.68
C ALA A 310 4.63 10.72 4.33
N GLU A 311 5.94 10.94 4.14
CA GLU A 311 6.52 11.45 2.89
C GLU A 311 6.31 10.51 1.69
N MET A 312 6.54 9.19 1.87
CA MET A 312 6.25 8.19 0.84
C MET A 312 4.77 8.16 0.48
N THR A 313 3.89 8.23 1.48
CA THR A 313 2.44 8.24 1.27
C THR A 313 2.00 9.48 0.49
N ASN A 314 2.49 10.65 0.89
CA ASN A 314 2.22 11.92 0.21
C ASN A 314 2.69 11.89 -1.24
N ALA A 315 3.92 11.45 -1.48
CA ALA A 315 4.50 11.39 -2.82
C ALA A 315 3.76 10.39 -3.73
N ALA A 316 3.39 9.21 -3.21
CA ALA A 316 2.61 8.21 -3.94
C ALA A 316 1.26 8.76 -4.42
N ILE A 317 0.54 9.47 -3.56
CA ILE A 317 -0.72 10.12 -3.92
C ILE A 317 -0.48 11.30 -4.86
N TYR A 318 0.57 12.08 -4.63
CA TYR A 318 0.90 13.24 -5.46
C TYR A 318 1.12 12.85 -6.92
N PHE A 319 2.02 11.92 -7.22
CA PHE A 319 2.26 11.55 -8.63
C PHE A 319 1.07 10.82 -9.25
N THR A 320 0.25 10.13 -8.44
CA THR A 320 -0.97 9.47 -8.93
C THR A 320 -2.04 10.50 -9.32
N ALA A 321 -2.27 11.50 -8.46
CA ALA A 321 -3.30 12.51 -8.67
C ALA A 321 -2.88 13.61 -9.65
N ALA A 322 -1.61 14.02 -9.63
CA ALA A 322 -1.10 15.12 -10.45
C ALA A 322 -0.75 14.71 -11.88
N ALA A 323 -0.63 13.42 -12.20
CA ALA A 323 -0.37 12.90 -13.55
C ALA A 323 -1.61 12.98 -14.46
N GLN A 324 -2.13 14.19 -14.62
CA GLN A 324 -3.27 14.52 -15.46
C GLN A 324 -2.83 15.05 -16.82
N ARG A 325 -3.75 15.08 -17.79
CA ARG A 325 -3.50 15.70 -19.09
C ARG A 325 -4.54 16.75 -19.45
N PRO A 326 -4.39 18.01 -19.01
CA PRO A 326 -5.31 19.07 -19.41
C PRO A 326 -5.35 19.24 -20.95
N PRO A 327 -6.53 19.48 -21.56
CA PRO A 327 -7.84 19.65 -20.93
C PRO A 327 -8.67 18.36 -20.83
N LYS A 328 -8.07 17.16 -20.87
CA LYS A 328 -8.83 15.90 -20.85
C LYS A 328 -9.63 15.71 -19.56
N GLN A 329 -10.63 14.83 -19.59
CA GLN A 329 -11.32 14.32 -18.39
C GLN A 329 -10.30 13.96 -17.30
N VAL A 330 -10.68 14.15 -16.04
CA VAL A 330 -9.85 13.69 -14.91
C VAL A 330 -9.88 12.17 -14.90
N LYS A 331 -8.70 11.56 -15.04
CA LYS A 331 -8.53 10.10 -15.00
C LYS A 331 -7.24 9.78 -14.27
N PHE A 332 -7.24 8.65 -13.56
CA PHE A 332 -6.07 8.17 -12.83
C PHE A 332 -5.44 6.99 -13.55
N ASP A 333 -4.12 6.91 -13.49
CA ASP A 333 -3.39 5.76 -14.05
C ASP A 333 -3.63 4.52 -13.19
N PHE A 334 -4.10 3.45 -13.84
CA PHE A 334 -4.35 2.15 -13.22
C PHE A 334 -3.15 1.61 -12.45
N PHE A 335 -1.92 1.83 -12.92
CA PHE A 335 -0.72 1.30 -12.29
C PHE A 335 -0.25 2.18 -11.13
N TYR A 336 -0.35 3.51 -11.26
CA TYR A 336 0.04 4.43 -10.19
C TYR A 336 -0.82 4.27 -8.93
N MET A 337 -2.13 4.02 -9.06
CA MET A 337 -2.97 3.84 -7.87
C MET A 337 -2.53 2.66 -7.00
N HIS A 338 -1.81 1.67 -7.54
CA HIS A 338 -1.29 0.57 -6.73
C HIS A 338 -0.24 1.07 -5.74
N CYS A 339 0.55 2.08 -6.12
CA CYS A 339 1.49 2.75 -5.22
C CYS A 339 0.75 3.42 -4.05
N THR A 340 -0.38 4.09 -4.34
CA THR A 340 -1.25 4.70 -3.33
C THR A 340 -1.96 3.66 -2.45
N ASN A 341 -2.59 2.65 -3.06
CA ASN A 341 -3.32 1.63 -2.32
C ASN A 341 -2.41 0.81 -1.41
N THR A 342 -1.12 0.67 -1.76
CA THR A 342 -0.13 0.00 -0.92
C THR A 342 0.35 0.89 0.23
N SER A 343 0.36 2.23 0.09
CA SER A 343 0.95 3.12 1.10
C SER A 343 0.20 3.08 2.44
N ILE A 344 -1.11 2.81 2.41
CA ILE A 344 -1.97 2.74 3.61
C ILE A 344 -1.50 1.71 4.65
N PHE A 345 -0.80 0.63 4.23
CA PHE A 345 -0.41 -0.45 5.14
C PHE A 345 0.89 -0.19 5.91
N TYR A 346 1.68 0.81 5.51
CA TYR A 346 2.97 1.08 6.14
C TYR A 346 2.86 1.51 7.62
N PRO A 347 1.90 2.35 8.03
CA PRO A 347 1.62 2.59 9.45
C PRO A 347 1.33 1.30 10.23
N THR A 348 0.57 0.37 9.65
CA THR A 348 0.32 -0.96 10.24
C THR A 348 1.63 -1.74 10.38
N PHE A 349 2.45 -1.84 9.33
CA PHE A 349 3.74 -2.52 9.41
C PHE A 349 4.66 -1.90 10.48
N ASN A 350 4.65 -0.58 10.62
CA ASN A 350 5.42 0.13 11.65
C ASN A 350 4.93 -0.16 13.07
N SER A 351 3.64 -0.44 13.26
CA SER A 351 3.07 -0.74 14.58
C SER A 351 3.26 -2.20 15.03
N LEU A 352 3.62 -3.12 14.12
CA LEU A 352 3.83 -4.54 14.47
C LEU A 352 5.03 -4.71 15.40
N SER A 353 4.81 -5.30 16.57
CA SER A 353 5.84 -5.46 17.61
C SER A 353 6.83 -6.58 17.31
N PHE A 354 6.41 -7.62 16.59
CA PHE A 354 7.27 -8.74 16.18
C PHE A 354 8.22 -8.38 15.03
N LEU A 355 7.93 -7.29 14.30
CA LEU A 355 8.74 -6.86 13.18
C LEU A 355 9.87 -5.93 13.66
N SER A 356 11.12 -6.30 13.39
CA SER A 356 12.27 -5.49 13.78
C SER A 356 12.26 -4.12 13.11
N THR A 357 12.83 -3.10 13.77
CA THR A 357 12.97 -1.76 13.16
C THR A 357 13.78 -1.79 11.87
N ALA A 358 14.79 -2.67 11.77
CA ALA A 358 15.56 -2.85 10.54
C ALA A 358 14.68 -3.34 9.37
N ASN A 359 13.75 -4.27 9.63
CA ASN A 359 12.83 -4.77 8.61
C ASN A 359 11.77 -3.74 8.23
N LYS A 360 11.26 -2.94 9.18
CA LYS A 360 10.37 -1.80 8.90
C LYS A 360 11.02 -0.79 7.97
N VAL A 361 12.26 -0.40 8.27
CA VAL A 361 13.08 0.49 7.44
C VAL A 361 13.28 -0.10 6.04
N ARG A 362 13.63 -1.39 5.95
CA ARG A 362 13.84 -2.07 4.66
C ARG A 362 12.58 -2.08 3.80
N LEU A 363 11.43 -2.45 4.38
CA LEU A 363 10.13 -2.45 3.69
C LEU A 363 9.79 -1.07 3.09
N LEU A 364 9.98 0.01 3.87
CA LEU A 364 9.66 1.37 3.43
C LEU A 364 10.64 1.87 2.36
N GLN A 365 11.91 1.48 2.47
CA GLN A 365 12.91 1.82 1.47
C GLN A 365 12.62 1.10 0.14
N TRP A 366 12.30 -0.21 0.18
CA TRP A 366 11.90 -0.97 -1.00
C TRP A 366 10.61 -0.43 -1.64
N LYS A 367 9.66 0.06 -0.83
CA LYS A 367 8.47 0.75 -1.34
C LYS A 367 8.83 1.92 -2.26
N GLY A 368 9.68 2.81 -1.77
CA GLY A 368 10.12 3.98 -2.54
C GLY A 368 10.83 3.58 -3.83
N TYR A 369 11.65 2.52 -3.81
CA TYR A 369 12.34 2.03 -5.00
C TYR A 369 11.38 1.54 -6.08
N VAL A 370 10.31 0.82 -5.70
CA VAL A 370 9.31 0.35 -6.66
C VAL A 370 8.41 1.49 -7.13
N ASP A 371 8.04 2.43 -6.26
CA ASP A 371 7.26 3.61 -6.65
C ASP A 371 7.95 4.43 -7.73
N LEU A 372 9.25 4.69 -7.56
CA LEU A 372 10.08 5.42 -8.53
C LEU A 372 10.19 4.65 -9.87
N ALA A 373 10.34 3.33 -9.82
CA ALA A 373 10.37 2.50 -11.02
C ALA A 373 9.01 2.49 -11.75
N LEU A 374 7.90 2.45 -11.01
CA LEU A 374 6.55 2.49 -11.58
C LEU A 374 6.27 3.84 -12.22
N TYR A 375 6.59 4.95 -11.54
CA TYR A 375 6.54 6.31 -12.10
C TYR A 375 7.32 6.40 -13.42
N THR A 376 8.57 5.93 -13.42
CA THR A 376 9.40 5.90 -14.64
C THR A 376 8.73 5.10 -15.76
N SER A 377 8.19 3.92 -15.42
CA SER A 377 7.62 3.00 -16.40
C SER A 377 6.35 3.49 -17.09
N ARG A 378 5.69 4.53 -16.57
CA ARG A 378 4.49 5.12 -17.19
C ARG A 378 4.81 6.36 -18.03
N GLY A 379 6.06 6.52 -18.45
CA GLY A 379 6.49 7.62 -19.32
C GLY A 379 6.78 8.92 -18.58
N THR A 380 7.05 8.85 -17.26
CA THR A 380 7.42 10.02 -16.43
C THR A 380 6.44 11.18 -16.56
N ALA A 381 5.14 10.88 -16.47
CA ALA A 381 4.06 11.83 -16.72
C ALA A 381 4.31 13.19 -16.03
N PRO A 382 4.10 14.33 -16.71
CA PRO A 382 4.19 15.64 -16.05
C PRO A 382 3.21 15.71 -14.87
N LEU A 383 3.66 16.26 -13.74
CA LEU A 383 2.86 16.35 -12.52
C LEU A 383 2.33 17.77 -12.36
N HIS A 384 1.01 17.93 -12.50
CA HIS A 384 0.33 19.21 -12.47
C HIS A 384 -0.38 19.45 -11.13
N LEU A 385 0.31 20.05 -10.17
CA LEU A 385 -0.29 20.39 -8.86
C LEU A 385 -1.53 21.28 -8.99
N SER A 386 -1.57 22.17 -9.99
CA SER A 386 -2.71 23.05 -10.25
C SER A 386 -4.00 22.28 -10.57
N GLU A 387 -3.89 21.07 -11.13
CA GLU A 387 -5.04 20.22 -11.41
C GLU A 387 -5.70 19.67 -10.16
N ILE A 388 -4.96 19.63 -9.04
CA ILE A 388 -5.46 19.28 -7.72
C ILE A 388 -5.93 20.54 -7.01
N SER A 389 -5.04 21.53 -6.84
CA SER A 389 -5.31 22.70 -5.98
C SER A 389 -6.44 23.58 -6.49
N LEU A 390 -6.68 23.60 -7.81
CA LEU A 390 -7.76 24.36 -8.45
C LEU A 390 -8.97 23.48 -8.82
N TYR A 391 -8.96 22.19 -8.44
CA TYR A 391 -10.06 21.29 -8.74
C TYR A 391 -11.37 21.79 -8.12
N THR A 392 -12.46 21.68 -8.88
CA THR A 392 -13.80 22.02 -8.43
C THR A 392 -14.68 20.79 -8.62
N PRO A 393 -15.15 20.16 -7.53
CA PRO A 393 -15.98 18.95 -7.59
C PRO A 393 -17.20 19.10 -8.49
N SER A 394 -17.68 17.97 -9.04
CA SER A 394 -18.90 17.90 -9.84
C SER A 394 -20.16 18.12 -8.99
N LYS A 395 -20.13 17.67 -7.73
CA LYS A 395 -21.16 17.86 -6.72
C LYS A 395 -20.70 18.92 -5.73
N LEU A 396 -21.45 20.02 -5.62
CA LEU A 396 -21.09 21.18 -4.78
C LEU A 396 -22.02 21.36 -3.57
N GLU A 397 -23.00 20.47 -3.40
CA GLU A 397 -23.88 20.51 -2.24
C GLU A 397 -23.09 20.23 -0.97
N ALA A 398 -23.42 20.94 0.11
CA ALA A 398 -22.74 20.80 1.39
C ALA A 398 -22.83 19.35 1.90
N GLY A 399 -21.69 18.78 2.27
CA GLY A 399 -21.57 17.37 2.68
C GLY A 399 -21.33 16.37 1.54
N ASP A 400 -21.61 16.72 0.28
CA ASP A 400 -21.33 15.84 -0.88
C ASP A 400 -19.85 15.85 -1.27
N ALA A 401 -19.21 17.01 -1.14
CA ALA A 401 -17.79 17.21 -1.42
C ALA A 401 -16.87 16.89 -0.22
N GLU A 402 -17.44 16.57 0.94
CA GLU A 402 -16.68 16.17 2.13
C GLU A 402 -16.52 14.64 2.15
N TRP A 403 -15.60 14.11 2.98
CA TRP A 403 -15.37 12.66 3.07
C TRP A 403 -16.63 11.81 3.25
N LYS A 404 -17.65 12.33 3.97
CA LYS A 404 -18.93 11.62 4.14
C LYS A 404 -19.66 11.39 2.81
N GLY A 405 -19.75 12.42 1.97
CA GLY A 405 -20.34 12.34 0.63
C GLY A 405 -19.48 11.53 -0.34
N ILE A 406 -18.16 11.72 -0.28
CA ILE A 406 -17.19 10.98 -1.08
C ILE A 406 -17.31 9.47 -0.80
N PHE A 407 -17.27 9.04 0.47
CA PHE A 407 -17.38 7.62 0.80
C PHE A 407 -18.75 7.02 0.48
N ARG A 408 -19.85 7.77 0.63
CA ARG A 408 -21.17 7.31 0.17
C ARG A 408 -21.12 6.94 -1.32
N ARG A 409 -20.63 7.84 -2.16
CA ARG A 409 -20.52 7.63 -3.61
C ARG A 409 -19.54 6.52 -3.97
N LEU A 410 -18.36 6.48 -3.34
CA LEU A 410 -17.36 5.43 -3.57
C LEU A 410 -17.85 4.03 -3.16
N THR A 411 -18.63 3.91 -2.09
CA THR A 411 -19.17 2.60 -1.66
C THR A 411 -20.34 2.14 -2.52
N GLU A 412 -21.08 3.07 -3.15
CA GLU A 412 -22.19 2.76 -4.04
C GLU A 412 -21.73 2.47 -5.48
N PHE A 413 -20.58 3.02 -5.89
CA PHE A 413 -19.99 2.82 -7.21
C PHE A 413 -19.61 1.34 -7.44
N ALA A 414 -20.09 0.76 -8.54
CA ALA A 414 -19.86 -0.64 -8.87
C ALA A 414 -18.53 -0.83 -9.61
N ASP A 415 -17.53 -1.38 -8.91
CA ASP A 415 -16.25 -1.80 -9.47
C ASP A 415 -15.71 -3.08 -8.79
N ASP A 416 -14.45 -3.40 -9.08
CA ASP A 416 -13.65 -4.45 -8.44
C ASP A 416 -12.92 -3.96 -7.16
N GLY A 417 -13.32 -2.80 -6.63
CA GLY A 417 -12.86 -2.23 -5.37
C GLY A 417 -11.72 -1.23 -5.47
N HIS A 418 -11.20 -0.92 -6.67
CA HIS A 418 -10.11 0.04 -6.83
C HIS A 418 -10.49 1.45 -6.33
N ALA A 419 -11.71 1.90 -6.58
CA ALA A 419 -12.16 3.26 -6.24
C ALA A 419 -12.21 3.48 -4.71
N VAL A 420 -12.88 2.59 -3.97
CA VAL A 420 -12.97 2.73 -2.50
C VAL A 420 -11.62 2.53 -1.82
N LYS A 421 -10.76 1.63 -2.32
CA LYS A 421 -9.37 1.47 -1.84
C LYS A 421 -8.60 2.78 -1.97
N PHE A 422 -8.72 3.43 -3.12
CA PHE A 422 -8.01 4.67 -3.40
C PHE A 422 -8.51 5.80 -2.49
N GLY A 423 -9.83 6.01 -2.39
CA GLY A 423 -10.39 6.99 -1.46
C GLY A 423 -9.99 6.74 0.00
N ARG A 424 -10.00 5.47 0.45
CA ARG A 424 -9.56 5.06 1.78
C ARG A 424 -8.09 5.40 2.03
N ALA A 425 -7.21 5.15 1.06
CA ALA A 425 -5.80 5.49 1.16
C ALA A 425 -5.54 7.00 1.24
N VAL A 426 -6.27 7.81 0.47
CA VAL A 426 -6.15 9.28 0.52
C VAL A 426 -6.66 9.84 1.85
N ALA A 427 -7.80 9.38 2.35
CA ALA A 427 -8.32 9.84 3.65
C ALA A 427 -7.42 9.41 4.83
N ASN A 428 -6.77 8.24 4.73
CA ASN A 428 -5.75 7.85 5.70
C ASN A 428 -4.51 8.75 5.62
N ALA A 429 -4.08 9.12 4.41
CA ALA A 429 -2.93 9.99 4.20
C ALA A 429 -3.11 11.37 4.81
N GLU A 430 -4.32 11.95 4.72
CA GLU A 430 -4.65 13.20 5.41
C GLU A 430 -4.37 13.09 6.92
N ARG A 431 -4.90 12.04 7.58
CA ARG A 431 -4.67 11.82 9.02
C ARG A 431 -3.19 11.59 9.35
N LEU A 432 -2.48 10.88 8.49
CA LEU A 432 -1.06 10.59 8.66
C LEU A 432 -0.18 11.84 8.50
N CYS A 433 -0.51 12.72 7.57
CA CYS A 433 0.27 13.92 7.26
C CYS A 433 -0.07 15.12 8.15
N GLU A 434 -1.30 15.18 8.69
CA GLU A 434 -1.82 16.31 9.48
C GLU A 434 -0.85 16.84 10.57
N PRO A 435 -0.18 15.99 11.38
CA PRO A 435 0.75 16.49 12.40
C PRO A 435 1.93 17.28 11.82
N TYR A 436 2.45 16.85 10.67
CA TYR A 436 3.59 17.49 10.01
C TYR A 436 3.18 18.81 9.33
N GLU A 437 1.97 18.85 8.76
CA GLU A 437 1.39 20.06 8.18
C GLU A 437 1.20 21.15 9.24
N LYS A 438 0.68 20.78 10.43
CA LYS A 438 0.48 21.72 11.56
C LYS A 438 1.78 22.26 12.14
N GLU A 439 2.86 21.47 12.12
CA GLU A 439 4.18 21.87 12.62
C GLU A 439 5.00 22.67 11.59
N GLY A 440 4.50 22.82 10.35
CA GLY A 440 5.22 23.48 9.24
C GLY A 440 6.41 22.67 8.72
N ASP A 441 6.49 21.38 9.08
CA ASP A 441 7.54 20.44 8.66
C ASP A 441 7.02 19.56 7.51
N GLU A 442 6.64 20.20 6.40
CA GLU A 442 5.94 19.55 5.29
C GLU A 442 6.71 18.33 4.74
N VAL A 443 6.06 17.18 4.88
CA VAL A 443 6.55 15.88 4.40
C VAL A 443 6.37 15.69 2.89
N GLY A 444 5.69 16.59 2.20
CA GLY A 444 5.45 16.48 0.76
C GLY A 444 4.75 17.69 0.17
N VAL A 445 4.13 17.51 -0.99
CA VAL A 445 3.52 18.59 -1.78
C VAL A 445 2.04 18.76 -1.45
N LEU A 446 1.36 17.68 -1.08
CA LEU A 446 -0.06 17.70 -0.74
C LEU A 446 -0.26 18.13 0.71
N ASN A 447 -1.26 18.97 0.97
CA ASN A 447 -1.63 19.42 2.31
C ASN A 447 -3.11 19.82 2.40
N GLY A 448 -3.63 19.87 3.63
CA GLY A 448 -4.91 20.47 4.01
C GLY A 448 -6.05 20.20 3.04
N PHE A 449 -6.57 21.25 2.42
CA PHE A 449 -7.74 21.18 1.54
C PHE A 449 -7.53 20.32 0.28
N MET A 450 -6.29 19.96 -0.08
CA MET A 450 -6.03 19.14 -1.27
C MET A 450 -6.51 17.70 -1.09
N TRP A 451 -6.57 17.18 0.13
CA TRP A 451 -6.95 15.79 0.39
C TRP A 451 -8.40 15.50 -0.04
N GLU A 452 -9.36 16.33 0.38
CA GLU A 452 -10.75 16.20 -0.08
C GLU A 452 -10.90 16.51 -1.57
N LYS A 453 -10.10 17.42 -2.14
CA LYS A 453 -10.10 17.64 -3.59
C LYS A 453 -9.71 16.39 -4.36
N ILE A 454 -8.67 15.68 -3.92
CA ILE A 454 -8.28 14.40 -4.53
C ILE A 454 -9.38 13.36 -4.33
N GLY A 455 -9.98 13.28 -3.14
CA GLY A 455 -11.14 12.41 -2.89
C GLY A 455 -12.29 12.67 -3.87
N ASN A 456 -12.60 13.94 -4.12
CA ASN A 456 -13.58 14.36 -5.14
C ASN A 456 -13.13 14.01 -6.56
N MET A 457 -11.87 14.24 -6.91
CA MET A 457 -11.33 13.85 -8.22
C MET A 457 -11.51 12.35 -8.48
N ILE A 458 -11.25 11.49 -7.47
CA ILE A 458 -11.41 10.04 -7.58
C ILE A 458 -12.87 9.69 -7.90
N VAL A 459 -13.81 10.14 -7.06
CA VAL A 459 -15.22 9.80 -7.24
C VAL A 459 -15.79 10.37 -8.53
N ASP A 460 -15.42 11.60 -8.89
CA ASP A 460 -15.85 12.23 -10.13
C ASP A 460 -15.25 11.52 -11.35
N SER A 461 -13.99 11.06 -11.28
CA SER A 461 -13.33 10.31 -12.36
C SER A 461 -14.01 8.98 -12.67
N VAL A 462 -14.46 8.26 -11.62
CA VAL A 462 -15.08 6.93 -11.79
C VAL A 462 -16.55 7.02 -12.18
N GLU A 463 -17.25 8.08 -11.77
CA GLU A 463 -18.62 8.36 -12.20
C GLU A 463 -18.69 9.05 -13.58
N ASP A 464 -17.58 9.58 -14.08
CA ASP A 464 -17.50 10.14 -15.44
C ASP A 464 -17.64 9.04 -16.50
N THR A 465 -17.93 9.47 -17.73
CA THR A 465 -18.07 8.63 -18.90
C THR A 465 -16.75 7.96 -19.32
N GLY A 466 -16.88 6.95 -20.18
CA GLY A 466 -15.74 6.20 -20.75
C GLY A 466 -15.12 5.21 -19.77
N ALA A 467 -13.85 4.87 -20.00
CA ALA A 467 -13.12 3.95 -19.12
C ALA A 467 -12.88 4.60 -17.74
N THR A 468 -13.05 3.81 -16.69
CA THR A 468 -12.84 4.23 -15.29
C THR A 468 -11.40 4.68 -15.02
N TRP A 469 -10.44 3.94 -15.59
CA TRP A 469 -9.00 4.14 -15.35
C TRP A 469 -8.25 4.37 -16.65
N ALA A 470 -7.38 5.37 -16.67
CA ALA A 470 -6.40 5.53 -17.73
C ALA A 470 -5.26 4.53 -17.55
N ARG A 471 -4.56 4.20 -18.63
CA ARG A 471 -3.41 3.29 -18.60
C ARG A 471 -2.27 3.91 -19.37
N ASN A 472 -1.13 4.09 -18.71
CA ASN A 472 0.10 4.64 -19.28
C ASN A 472 0.03 6.16 -19.53
N VAL A 473 -0.38 6.91 -18.50
CA VAL A 473 -0.74 8.34 -18.60
C VAL A 473 0.37 9.29 -19.06
N GLY A 474 1.65 8.88 -19.06
CA GLY A 474 2.74 9.71 -19.59
C GLY A 474 2.79 9.79 -21.12
N TRP A 475 2.08 8.91 -21.83
CA TRP A 475 2.01 8.92 -23.30
C TRP A 475 0.74 9.57 -23.81
N ALA A 476 0.82 10.15 -25.00
CA ALA A 476 -0.30 10.88 -25.57
C ALA A 476 -1.46 9.95 -25.96
N GLU A 477 -1.11 8.74 -26.37
CA GLU A 477 -1.99 7.67 -26.84
C GLU A 477 -2.93 7.19 -25.75
N ALA A 478 -2.51 7.27 -24.47
CA ALA A 478 -3.33 6.89 -23.32
C ALA A 478 -4.56 7.79 -23.14
N TRP A 479 -4.62 8.94 -23.81
CA TRP A 479 -5.68 9.93 -23.64
C TRP A 479 -6.56 10.16 -24.86
N LYS A 480 -6.39 9.34 -25.91
CA LYS A 480 -7.09 9.53 -27.19
C LYS A 480 -8.62 9.33 -27.07
N ASP A 481 -9.04 8.47 -26.14
CA ASP A 481 -10.44 8.07 -25.96
C ASP A 481 -11.15 8.86 -24.84
N TYR A 482 -10.47 9.85 -24.23
CA TYR A 482 -11.07 10.73 -23.23
C TYR A 482 -11.42 12.09 -23.83
N GLU A 483 -12.57 12.61 -23.41
CA GLU A 483 -13.09 13.88 -23.86
C GLU A 483 -12.33 15.05 -23.23
N ASP A 484 -12.43 16.23 -23.85
CA ASP A 484 -11.93 17.46 -23.26
C ASP A 484 -12.99 18.00 -22.27
N ARG A 485 -12.60 18.23 -21.02
CA ARG A 485 -13.47 18.83 -20.02
C ARG A 485 -13.60 20.35 -20.27
N PRO A 486 -14.77 20.96 -20.00
CA PRO A 486 -14.93 22.40 -20.12
C PRO A 486 -13.92 23.11 -19.22
N ARG A 487 -13.12 24.04 -19.76
CA ARG A 487 -12.33 24.94 -18.92
C ARG A 487 -13.31 25.81 -18.14
N LYS A 488 -13.48 25.55 -16.83
CA LYS A 488 -14.15 26.51 -15.95
C LYS A 488 -13.32 27.79 -16.01
N SER A 489 -13.86 28.84 -16.62
CA SER A 489 -13.23 30.17 -16.62
C SER A 489 -12.97 30.54 -15.17
N GLN A 490 -11.71 30.72 -14.81
CA GLN A 490 -11.34 31.29 -13.52
C GLN A 490 -11.86 32.72 -13.52
N LEU A 491 -12.99 32.94 -12.85
CA LEU A 491 -13.49 34.27 -12.49
C LEU A 491 -12.93 34.63 -11.12
#